data_AF-A0AAD9FDL5-F1
#
_entry.id   AF-A0AAD9FDL5-F1
#
_cell.length_a   1.000
_cell.length_b   1.000
_cell.length_c   1.000
_cell.angle_alpha   90.00
_cell.angle_beta   90.00
_cell.angle_gamma   90.00
#
_symmetry.space_group_name_H-M   'P 1'
#
loop_
_entity.id
_entity.type
_entity.pdbx_description
1 polymer ?
#
loop_
_entity_poly.entity_id
_entity_poly.type
_entity_poly.pdbx_seq_one_letter_code
_entity_poly.pdbx_strand_id
1 'polypeptide(L)'
;MVEHNVPFAVADHFSPLLKECFKDSPTAQNYKRARTKTSCIINEAVAPHFRKELVMKMRTNPFTLITDGSNDTGREKMNPLTVGI
;
A
#
# COMPACT_ATOMS: atom_id res chain seq x y z
N MET A 1 -1.79 -5.67 6.93
CA MET A 1 -2.48 -4.44 6.45
C MET A 1 -2.47 -4.31 4.93
N VAL A 2 -1.32 -4.48 4.27
CA VAL A 2 -1.21 -4.42 2.80
C VAL A 2 -1.77 -5.67 2.12
N GLU A 3 -1.52 -6.88 2.64
CA GLU A 3 -1.96 -8.14 2.02
C GLU A 3 -3.45 -8.22 1.70
N HIS A 4 -4.30 -7.65 2.56
CA HIS A 4 -5.76 -7.67 2.36
C HIS A 4 -6.31 -6.33 1.89
N ASN A 5 -5.46 -5.35 1.57
CA ASN A 5 -5.88 -4.00 1.14
C ASN A 5 -6.96 -3.37 2.03
N VAL A 6 -6.94 -3.68 3.34
CA VAL A 6 -8.01 -3.33 4.29
C VAL A 6 -8.35 -1.82 4.26
N PRO A 7 -7.38 -0.89 4.24
CA PRO A 7 -7.69 0.54 4.17
C PRO A 7 -8.48 0.94 2.92
N PHE A 8 -8.20 0.29 1.78
CA PHE A 8 -8.93 0.54 0.54
C PHE A 8 -10.33 -0.06 0.59
N ALA A 9 -10.48 -1.29 1.08
CA ALA A 9 -11.78 -1.92 1.26
C ALA A 9 -12.68 -1.11 2.20
N VAL A 10 -12.15 -0.65 3.33
CA VAL A 10 -12.87 0.23 4.25
C VAL A 10 -13.27 1.52 3.55
N ALA A 11 -12.35 2.19 2.84
CA ALA A 11 -12.65 3.43 2.14
C ALA A 11 -13.77 3.24 1.10
N ASP A 12 -13.71 2.16 0.32
CA ASP A 12 -14.68 1.82 -0.73
C ASP A 12 -16.10 1.64 -0.15
N HIS A 13 -16.23 1.02 1.03
CA HIS A 13 -17.52 0.84 1.71
C HIS A 13 -17.95 2.02 2.60
N PHE A 14 -17.01 2.89 2.97
CA PHE A 14 -17.30 4.01 3.86
C PHE A 14 -18.23 5.05 3.23
N SER A 15 -18.11 5.29 1.92
CA SER A 15 -18.97 6.26 1.24
C SER A 15 -20.45 5.83 1.21
N PRO A 16 -20.79 4.59 0.81
CA PRO A 16 -22.16 4.06 0.97
C PRO A 16 -22.65 4.08 2.42
N LEU A 17 -21.82 3.65 3.36
CA LEU A 17 -22.19 3.58 4.78
C LEU A 17 -22.55 4.95 5.35
N LEU A 18 -21.74 5.99 5.06
CA LEU A 18 -22.02 7.36 5.45
C LEU A 18 -23.40 7.85 4.98
N LYS A 19 -23.79 7.46 3.76
CA LYS A 19 -25.08 7.88 3.19
C LYS A 19 -26.26 7.20 3.85
N GLU A 20 -26.10 5.93 4.22
CA GLU A 20 -27.14 5.19 4.94
C GLU A 20 -27.28 5.64 6.39
N CYS A 21 -26.16 5.92 7.07
CA CYS A 21 -26.18 6.38 8.46
C CYS A 21 -26.69 7.83 8.60
N PHE A 22 -26.46 8.68 7.61
CA PHE A 22 -26.75 10.12 7.67
C PHE A 22 -27.55 10.60 6.45
N LYS A 23 -28.82 10.20 6.39
CA LYS A 23 -29.72 10.46 5.25
C LYS A 23 -30.08 11.94 5.09
N ASP A 24 -30.11 12.67 6.19
CA ASP A 24 -30.46 14.08 6.31
C ASP A 24 -29.29 15.03 6.04
N SER A 25 -28.03 14.55 6.12
CA SER A 25 -26.84 15.39 5.96
C SER A 25 -26.46 15.57 4.49
N PRO A 26 -26.59 16.79 3.91
CA PRO A 26 -26.15 17.05 2.53
C PRO A 26 -24.66 16.79 2.34
N THR A 27 -23.85 16.99 3.40
CA THR A 27 -22.41 16.73 3.40
C THR A 27 -22.13 15.23 3.27
N ALA A 28 -22.81 14.38 4.04
CA ALA A 28 -22.64 12.93 3.95
C ALA A 28 -23.11 12.38 2.59
N GLN A 29 -24.23 12.89 2.09
CA GLN A 29 -24.77 12.50 0.78
C GLN A 29 -23.83 12.85 -0.38
N ASN A 30 -23.10 13.96 -0.28
CA ASN A 30 -22.15 14.43 -1.29
C ASN A 30 -20.73 13.86 -1.14
N TYR A 31 -20.48 12.97 -0.19
CA TYR A 31 -19.19 12.32 -0.06
C TYR A 31 -18.94 11.37 -1.25
N LYS A 32 -17.91 11.66 -2.08
CA LYS A 32 -17.64 10.99 -3.37
C LYS A 32 -16.23 10.41 -3.52
N ARG A 33 -15.39 10.46 -2.48
CA ARG A 33 -13.93 10.23 -2.62
C ARG A 33 -13.38 9.21 -1.61
N ALA A 34 -13.81 7.96 -1.76
CA ALA A 34 -13.31 6.79 -1.03
C ALA A 34 -11.84 6.49 -1.38
N ARG A 35 -11.62 5.75 -2.48
CA ARG A 35 -10.33 5.16 -2.83
C ARG A 35 -9.24 6.16 -3.14
N THR A 36 -9.53 7.14 -3.98
CA THR A 36 -8.53 8.11 -4.48
C THR A 36 -7.93 8.94 -3.35
N LYS A 37 -8.73 9.33 -2.36
CA LYS A 37 -8.25 10.10 -1.21
C LYS A 37 -7.37 9.24 -0.32
N THR A 38 -7.77 8.00 -0.07
CA THR A 38 -6.98 7.02 0.68
C THR A 38 -5.65 6.71 -0.02
N SER A 39 -5.65 6.55 -1.35
CA SER A 39 -4.41 6.36 -2.13
C SER A 39 -3.47 7.55 -2.02
N CYS A 40 -3.98 8.77 -2.10
CA CYS A 40 -3.18 9.98 -1.94
C CYS A 40 -2.54 10.04 -0.54
N ILE A 41 -3.31 9.79 0.52
CA ILE A 41 -2.77 9.76 1.89
C ILE A 41 -1.66 8.69 2.01
N ILE A 42 -1.90 7.50 1.48
CA ILE A 42 -0.91 6.41 1.53
C ILE A 42 0.36 6.81 0.77
N ASN A 43 0.24 7.30 -0.46
CA ASN A 43 1.38 7.57 -1.33
C ASN A 43 2.19 8.80 -0.89
N GLU A 44 1.50 9.87 -0.46
CA GLU A 44 2.14 11.16 -0.21
C GLU A 44 2.56 11.35 1.26
N ALA A 45 1.83 10.75 2.21
CA ALA A 45 2.13 10.93 3.64
C ALA A 45 2.76 9.69 4.27
N VAL A 46 2.24 8.50 3.97
CA VAL A 46 2.62 7.27 4.69
C VAL A 46 3.84 6.59 4.05
N ALA A 47 3.81 6.37 2.73
CA ALA A 47 4.85 5.66 2.00
C ALA A 47 6.26 6.30 2.13
N PRO A 48 6.42 7.64 2.10
CA PRO A 48 7.74 8.25 2.23
C PRO A 48 8.41 7.96 3.57
N HIS A 49 7.62 7.90 4.66
CA HIS A 49 8.13 7.58 5.99
C HIS A 49 8.70 6.16 6.05
N PHE A 50 7.91 5.17 5.63
CA PHE A 50 8.35 3.78 5.62
C PHE A 50 9.51 3.54 4.65
N ARG A 51 9.50 4.20 3.49
CA ARG A 51 10.62 4.12 2.53
C ARG A 51 11.91 4.64 3.14
N LYS A 52 11.86 5.80 3.82
CA LYS A 52 13.03 6.38 4.50
C LYS A 52 13.56 5.44 5.58
N GLU A 53 12.68 4.90 6.42
CA GLU A 53 13.06 3.97 7.49
C GLU A 53 13.68 2.68 6.92
N LEU A 54 13.08 2.11 5.88
CA LEU A 54 13.58 0.91 5.21
C LEU A 54 14.98 1.14 4.64
N VAL A 55 15.20 2.24 3.92
CA VAL A 55 16.51 2.59 3.36
C VAL A 55 17.55 2.78 4.46
N MET A 56 17.19 3.40 5.58
CA MET A 56 18.11 3.54 6.72
C MET A 56 18.51 2.18 7.30
N LYS A 57 17.56 1.26 7.47
CA LYS A 57 17.84 -0.10 7.95
C LYS A 57 18.74 -0.89 6.99
N MET A 58 18.51 -0.77 5.68
CA MET A 58 19.31 -1.44 4.64
C MET A 58 20.74 -0.89 4.53
N ARG A 59 20.99 0.35 4.99
CA ARG A 59 22.33 0.95 5.02
C ARG A 59 23.19 0.49 6.18
N THR A 60 22.58 -0.03 7.24
CA THR A 60 23.29 -0.42 8.48
C THR A 60 23.24 -1.91 8.76
N ASN A 61 22.40 -2.67 8.06
CA ASN A 61 22.27 -4.12 8.23
C ASN A 61 22.33 -4.84 6.88
N PRO A 62 22.99 -6.02 6.81
CA PRO A 62 22.90 -6.87 5.64
C PRO A 62 21.44 -7.17 5.28
N PHE A 63 21.15 -7.26 3.99
CA PHE A 63 19.80 -7.56 3.50
C PHE A 63 19.86 -8.44 2.25
N THR A 64 18.77 -9.15 1.99
CA THR A 64 18.61 -9.99 0.79
C THR A 64 17.43 -9.49 -0.03
N LEU A 65 17.64 -9.29 -1.32
CA LEU A 65 16.58 -9.02 -2.28
C LEU A 65 16.10 -10.35 -2.86
N ILE A 66 14.86 -10.71 -2.54
CA ILE A 66 14.20 -11.88 -3.13
C ILE A 66 13.62 -11.46 -4.47
N THR A 67 14.10 -12.10 -5.53
CA THR A 67 13.55 -11.96 -6.86
C THR A 67 12.47 -13.01 -7.05
N ASP A 68 11.29 -12.63 -7.55
CA ASP A 68 10.27 -13.61 -7.91
C ASP A 68 10.85 -14.54 -8.99
N GLY A 69 11.09 -15.79 -8.63
CA GLY A 69 11.80 -16.76 -9.46
C GLY A 69 10.96 -17.33 -10.61
N SER A 70 9.80 -16.73 -10.91
CA SER A 70 8.91 -17.13 -11.99
C SER A 70 9.48 -16.67 -13.35
N ASN A 71 10.48 -17.37 -13.84
CA ASN A 71 11.03 -17.14 -15.16
C ASN A 71 10.27 -18.01 -16.17
N ASP A 72 9.14 -17.52 -16.70
CA ASP A 72 8.37 -18.21 -17.77
C ASP A 72 9.03 -18.07 -19.17
N THR A 73 10.32 -17.71 -19.18
CA THR A 73 11.10 -17.40 -20.39
C THR A 73 12.12 -18.48 -20.73
N GLY A 74 12.11 -19.63 -20.03
CA GLY A 74 13.04 -20.74 -20.27
C GLY A 74 14.51 -20.44 -19.91
N ARG A 75 14.77 -19.33 -19.21
CA ARG A 75 16.11 -18.97 -18.68
C ARG A 75 16.29 -19.46 -17.25
N GLU A 76 17.55 -19.61 -16.82
CA GLU A 76 17.91 -20.05 -15.47
C GLU A 76 17.19 -19.27 -14.37
N LYS A 77 16.86 -19.96 -13.28
CA LYS A 77 16.11 -19.44 -12.14
C LYS A 77 16.92 -18.32 -11.46
N MET A 78 16.29 -17.17 -11.23
CA MET A 78 16.99 -16.04 -10.61
C MET A 78 17.16 -16.29 -9.10
N ASN A 79 18.40 -16.31 -8.64
CA ASN A 79 18.76 -16.51 -7.23
C ASN A 79 18.66 -15.18 -6.45
N PRO A 80 18.35 -15.24 -5.13
CA PRO A 80 18.28 -14.04 -4.31
C PRO A 80 19.64 -13.33 -4.23
N LEU A 81 19.62 -11.99 -4.22
CA LEU A 81 20.82 -11.16 -4.15
C LEU A 81 21.04 -10.68 -2.71
N THR A 82 22.13 -11.10 -2.09
CA THR A 82 22.51 -10.66 -0.74
C THR A 82 23.52 -9.52 -0.80
N VAL A 83 23.25 -8.44 -0.06
CA VAL A 83 24.15 -7.30 0.10
C VAL A 83 24.67 -7.31 1.53
N GLY A 84 25.99 -7.49 1.69
CA GLY A 84 26.70 -7.27 2.94
C GLY A 84 27.22 -5.84 3.04
N ILE A 85 27.42 -5.34 4.26
CA ILE A 85 27.98 -4.02 4.57
C ILE A 85 29.32 -4.22 5.27
#